data_AF-A0A0Q9KFL9-F1
#
_entry.id   AF-A0A0Q9KFL9-F1
#
_cell.length_a   1.000
_cell.length_b   1.000
_cell.length_c   1.000
_cell.angle_alpha   90.00
_cell.angle_beta   90.00
_cell.angle_gamma   90.00
#
_symmetry.space_group_name_H-M   'P 1'
#
loop_
_entity.id
_entity.type
_entity.pdbx_description
1 polymer ?
#
loop_
_entity_poly.entity_id
_entity_poly.type
_entity_poly.pdbx_seq_one_letter_code
_entity_poly.pdbx_strand_id
1 'polypeptide(L)'
;MGLDHRLSFLLQQLAWDLPVILITVVAGVLVVLRRDGGLWWKLALVGLVAITAGQLVGTFGFFAVSGLDGGYRYSWVASVPALVLNLAGLGLLAAGAIVGRRGQVAAR
;
A
#
# COMPACT_ATOMS: atom_id res chain seq x y z
N MET A 1 8.43 23.92 18.94
CA MET A 1 9.64 23.17 18.57
C MET A 1 9.37 21.68 18.33
N GLY A 2 8.74 20.93 19.24
CA GLY A 2 8.45 19.49 19.02
C GLY A 2 7.36 19.20 17.98
N LEU A 3 6.29 20.00 17.93
CA LEU A 3 5.21 19.87 16.93
C LEU A 3 5.69 20.22 15.51
N ASP A 4 6.52 21.25 15.38
CA ASP A 4 7.08 21.69 14.10
C ASP A 4 7.99 20.61 13.48
N HIS A 5 8.82 19.97 14.30
CA HIS A 5 9.63 18.81 13.90
C HIS A 5 8.77 17.60 13.52
N ARG A 6 7.69 17.32 14.25
CA ARG A 6 6.80 16.19 13.94
C ARG A 6 6.04 16.40 12.64
N LEU A 7 5.60 17.63 12.36
CA LEU A 7 4.93 17.98 11.11
C LEU A 7 5.89 17.96 9.91
N SER A 8 7.12 18.46 10.06
CA SER A 8 8.11 18.38 8.98
C SER A 8 8.46 16.94 8.64
N PHE A 9 8.59 16.06 9.64
CA PHE A 9 8.77 14.63 9.43
C PHE A 9 7.57 13.96 8.76
N LEU A 10 6.34 14.27 9.20
CA LEU A 10 5.13 13.73 8.56
C LEU A 10 5.04 14.17 7.10
N LEU A 11 5.30 15.45 6.80
CA LEU A 11 5.31 15.96 5.43
C LEU A 11 6.39 15.29 4.58
N GLN A 12 7.57 15.05 5.14
CA GLN A 12 8.66 14.37 4.44
C GLN A 12 8.31 12.91 4.17
N GLN A 13 7.73 12.20 5.13
CA GLN A 13 7.29 10.81 4.96
C GLN A 13 6.15 10.71 3.96
N LEU A 14 5.17 11.61 4.06
CA LEU A 14 4.08 11.71 3.12
C LEU A 14 4.59 11.99 1.70
N ALA A 15 5.60 12.86 1.53
CA ALA A 15 6.20 13.13 0.22
C ALA A 15 6.83 11.87 -0.42
N TRP A 16 7.32 10.92 0.39
CA TRP A 16 7.81 9.62 -0.08
C TRP A 16 6.69 8.63 -0.41
N ASP A 17 5.61 8.66 0.36
CA ASP A 17 4.50 7.71 0.23
C ASP A 17 3.50 8.15 -0.87
N LEU A 18 3.40 9.46 -1.15
CA LEU A 18 2.44 10.05 -2.09
C LEU A 18 2.56 9.50 -3.52
N PRO A 19 3.77 9.30 -4.10
CA PRO A 19 3.91 8.67 -5.41
C PRO A 19 3.35 7.25 -5.44
N VAL A 20 3.57 6.47 -4.38
CA VAL A 20 3.06 5.08 -4.28
C VAL A 20 1.53 5.09 -4.19
N ILE A 21 0.96 5.98 -3.39
CA ILE A 21 -0.49 6.15 -3.27
C ILE A 21 -1.09 6.57 -4.62
N LEU A 22 -0.47 7.53 -5.32
CA LEU A 22 -0.95 7.98 -6.62
C LEU A 22 -0.91 6.86 -7.66
N ILE A 23 0.19 6.09 -7.72
CA ILE A 23 0.33 4.94 -8.62
C ILE A 23 -0.73 3.88 -8.31
N THR A 24 -0.95 3.55 -7.03
CA THR A 24 -1.93 2.54 -6.63
C THR A 24 -3.36 2.96 -6.98
N VAL A 25 -3.71 4.24 -6.85
CA VAL A 25 -5.00 4.78 -7.25
C VAL A 25 -5.18 4.72 -8.77
N VAL A 26 -4.20 5.21 -9.54
CA VAL A 26 -4.26 5.18 -11.02
C VAL A 26 -4.36 3.74 -11.52
N ALA A 27 -3.55 2.83 -10.98
CA ALA A 27 -3.62 1.41 -11.29
C ALA A 27 -4.99 0.83 -10.93
N GLY A 28 -5.57 1.21 -9.78
CA GLY A 28 -6.89 0.76 -9.34
C GLY A 28 -7.99 1.18 -10.30
N VAL A 29 -7.97 2.44 -10.75
CA VAL A 29 -8.88 2.96 -11.77
C VAL A 29 -8.76 2.15 -13.06
N LEU A 30 -7.54 1.89 -13.54
CA LEU A 30 -7.31 1.09 -14.75
C LEU A 30 -7.81 -0.35 -14.60
N VAL A 31 -7.62 -0.97 -13.43
CA VAL A 31 -8.12 -2.32 -13.14
C VAL A 31 -9.65 -2.35 -13.16
N VAL A 32 -10.32 -1.36 -12.57
CA VAL A 32 -11.79 -1.24 -12.60
C VAL A 32 -12.29 -1.04 -14.03
N LEU A 33 -11.65 -0.20 -14.83
CA LEU A 33 -12.02 0.06 -16.21
C LEU A 33 -11.86 -1.19 -17.11
N ARG A 34 -10.91 -2.07 -16.79
CA ARG A 34 -10.65 -3.31 -17.53
C ARG A 34 -11.31 -4.53 -16.90
N ARG A 35 -12.19 -4.36 -15.92
CA ARG A 35 -12.84 -5.48 -15.23
C ARG A 35 -13.56 -6.39 -16.22
N ASP A 36 -13.38 -7.69 -16.05
CA ASP A 36 -14.08 -8.74 -16.76
C ASP A 36 -14.78 -9.67 -15.74
N GLY A 37 -15.36 -10.78 -16.21
CA GLY A 37 -15.96 -11.80 -15.34
C GLY A 37 -14.94 -12.57 -14.48
N GLY A 38 -13.63 -12.37 -14.70
CA GLY A 38 -12.57 -13.13 -14.07
C GLY A 38 -12.23 -12.69 -12.64
N LEU A 39 -11.41 -13.49 -11.97
CA LEU A 39 -10.94 -13.21 -10.60
C LEU A 39 -9.76 -12.21 -10.56
N TRP A 40 -9.08 -11.98 -11.69
CA TRP A 40 -7.80 -11.24 -11.71
C TRP A 40 -7.94 -9.79 -11.23
N TRP A 41 -9.01 -9.10 -11.63
CA TRP A 41 -9.21 -7.69 -11.26
C TRP A 41 -9.55 -7.55 -9.77
N LYS A 42 -10.23 -8.53 -9.17
CA LYS A 42 -10.52 -8.56 -7.73
C LYS A 42 -9.23 -8.72 -6.94
N LEU A 43 -8.38 -9.68 -7.33
CA LEU A 43 -7.07 -9.87 -6.70
C LEU A 43 -6.19 -8.64 -6.84
N ALA A 44 -6.15 -8.05 -8.04
CA ALA A 44 -5.38 -6.85 -8.27
C ALA A 44 -5.88 -5.66 -7.42
N LEU A 45 -7.19 -5.44 -7.34
CA LEU A 45 -7.76 -4.39 -6.49
C LEU A 45 -7.48 -4.60 -5.01
N VAL A 46 -7.69 -5.80 -4.48
CA VAL A 46 -7.39 -6.08 -3.07
C VAL A 46 -5.89 -5.90 -2.81
N GLY A 47 -5.03 -6.26 -3.77
CA GLY A 47 -3.59 -6.04 -3.67
C GLY A 47 -3.21 -4.56 -3.62
N LEU A 48 -3.82 -3.73 -4.48
CA LEU A 48 -3.61 -2.28 -4.48
C LEU A 48 -4.09 -1.64 -3.18
N VAL A 49 -5.28 -2.03 -2.69
CA VAL A 49 -5.83 -1.56 -1.42
C VAL A 49 -4.90 -1.93 -0.25
N ALA A 50 -4.35 -3.14 -0.25
CA ALA A 50 -3.41 -3.57 0.78
C ALA A 50 -2.12 -2.73 0.77
N ILE A 51 -1.58 -2.40 -0.41
CA ILE A 51 -0.41 -1.50 -0.52
C ILE A 51 -0.74 -0.11 0.00
N THR A 52 -1.87 0.48 -0.42
CA THR A 52 -2.29 1.80 0.05
C THR A 52 -2.48 1.81 1.56
N ALA A 53 -3.14 0.79 2.12
CA ALA A 53 -3.30 0.63 3.56
C ALA A 53 -1.93 0.48 4.26
N GLY A 54 -0.99 -0.27 3.67
CA GLY A 54 0.38 -0.42 4.17
C GLY A 54 1.12 0.92 4.24
N GLN A 55 1.00 1.76 3.21
CA GLN A 55 1.57 3.12 3.23
C GLN A 55 0.95 3.95 4.35
N LEU A 56 -0.39 3.99 4.46
CA LEU A 56 -1.07 4.75 5.52
C LEU A 56 -0.68 4.29 6.93
N VAL A 57 -0.62 2.98 7.16
CA VAL A 57 -0.19 2.39 8.44
C VAL A 57 1.27 2.77 8.73
N GLY A 58 2.13 2.79 7.72
CA GLY A 58 3.50 3.28 7.83
C GLY A 58 3.54 4.75 8.24
N THR A 59 2.96 5.65 7.44
CA THR A 59 3.00 7.10 7.67
C THR A 59 2.40 7.49 9.03
N PHE A 60 1.18 7.02 9.33
CA PHE A 60 0.48 7.38 10.56
C PHE A 60 1.02 6.64 11.78
N GLY A 61 1.45 5.39 11.62
CA GLY A 61 2.06 4.62 12.70
C GLY A 61 3.40 5.23 13.14
N PHE A 62 4.25 5.63 12.19
CA PHE A 62 5.50 6.34 12.53
C PHE A 62 5.24 7.72 13.15
N PHE A 63 4.23 8.45 12.67
CA PHE A 63 3.82 9.71 13.30
C PHE A 63 3.33 9.52 14.74
N ALA A 64 2.49 8.52 15.00
CA ALA A 64 2.00 8.23 16.34
C ALA A 64 3.14 7.80 17.29
N VAL A 65 4.07 6.97 16.79
CA VAL A 65 5.20 6.45 17.56
C VAL A 65 6.22 7.54 17.87
N SER A 66 6.55 8.43 16.92
CA SER A 66 7.40 9.61 17.16
C SER A 66 6.79 10.63 18.16
N GLY A 67 5.51 10.45 18.49
CA GLY A 67 4.80 11.15 19.53
C GLY A 67 5.23 10.79 20.96
N LEU A 68 5.72 9.57 21.16
CA LEU A 68 6.04 8.98 22.46
C LEU A 68 7.50 9.24 22.85
N ASP A 69 7.76 9.52 24.13
CA ASP A 69 9.13 9.58 24.66
C ASP A 69 9.82 8.22 24.49
N GLY A 70 10.91 8.18 23.71
CA GLY A 70 11.57 6.94 23.33
C GLY A 70 10.91 6.17 22.17
N GLY A 71 10.01 6.80 21.42
CA GLY A 71 9.24 6.25 20.31
C GLY A 71 10.03 5.41 19.29
N TYR A 72 11.29 5.76 19.00
CA TYR A 72 12.13 4.98 18.08
C TYR A 72 12.21 3.48 18.43
N ARG A 73 12.12 3.12 19.71
CA ARG A 73 12.12 1.72 20.19
C ARG A 73 10.86 0.94 19.78
N TYR A 74 9.78 1.64 19.46
CA TYR A 74 8.48 1.08 19.07
C TYR A 74 8.18 1.26 17.57
N SER A 75 9.16 1.73 16.78
CA SER A 75 9.00 1.89 15.33
C SER A 75 8.58 0.60 14.59
N TRP A 76 8.97 -0.55 15.14
CA TRP A 76 8.57 -1.87 14.63
C TRP A 76 7.06 -2.12 14.68
N VAL A 77 6.34 -1.48 15.62
CA VAL A 77 4.88 -1.62 15.77
C VAL A 77 4.15 -1.03 14.55
N ALA A 78 4.73 -0.01 13.92
CA ALA A 78 4.20 0.59 12.69
C ALA A 78 4.76 -0.10 11.43
N SER A 79 6.07 -0.41 11.42
CA SER A 79 6.74 -0.92 10.21
C SER A 79 6.41 -2.38 9.89
N VAL A 80 6.21 -3.24 10.89
CA VAL A 80 5.89 -4.66 10.65
C VAL A 80 4.51 -4.83 10.00
N PRO A 81 3.42 -4.23 10.51
CA PRO A 81 2.12 -4.31 9.84
C PRO A 81 2.14 -3.69 8.44
N ALA A 82 2.81 -2.56 8.26
CA ALA A 82 2.99 -1.93 6.95
C ALA A 82 3.71 -2.86 5.97
N LEU A 83 4.78 -3.54 6.41
CA LEU A 83 5.51 -4.52 5.60
C LEU A 83 4.63 -5.71 5.22
N VAL A 84 3.88 -6.27 6.17
CA VAL A 84 2.98 -7.40 5.91
C VAL A 84 1.92 -7.02 4.88
N LEU A 85 1.32 -5.83 5.00
CA LEU A 85 0.33 -5.32 4.05
C LEU A 85 0.93 -5.12 2.65
N ASN A 86 2.15 -4.58 2.55
CA ASN A 86 2.84 -4.42 1.28
C ASN A 86 3.18 -5.78 0.64
N LEU A 87 3.68 -6.75 1.41
CA LEU A 87 4.00 -8.10 0.91
C LEU A 87 2.73 -8.85 0.45
N ALA A 88 1.66 -8.78 1.24
CA ALA A 88 0.36 -9.34 0.87
C ALA A 88 -0.17 -8.67 -0.40
N GLY A 89 -0.07 -7.35 -0.50
CA GLY A 89 -0.49 -6.58 -1.66
C GLY A 89 0.26 -6.95 -2.93
N LEU A 90 1.58 -7.06 -2.87
CA LEU A 90 2.42 -7.53 -3.96
C LEU A 90 2.10 -8.98 -4.36
N GLY A 91 1.88 -9.86 -3.38
CA GLY A 91 1.49 -11.25 -3.61
C GLY A 91 0.15 -11.36 -4.35
N LEU A 92 -0.83 -10.55 -3.96
CA LEU A 92 -2.14 -10.49 -4.61
C LEU A 92 -2.07 -9.91 -6.03
N LEU A 93 -1.24 -8.88 -6.25
CA LEU A 93 -0.97 -8.36 -7.59
C LEU A 93 -0.33 -9.43 -8.50
N ALA A 94 0.66 -10.16 -7.99
CA ALA A 94 1.31 -11.24 -8.72
C ALA A 94 0.32 -12.37 -9.03
N ALA A 95 -0.48 -12.79 -8.06
CA ALA A 95 -1.54 -13.78 -8.26
C ALA A 95 -2.57 -13.32 -9.30
N GLY A 96 -3.01 -12.06 -9.22
CA GLY A 96 -3.90 -11.44 -10.20
C GLY A 96 -3.31 -11.49 -11.61
N ALA A 97 -2.04 -11.12 -11.78
CA ALA A 97 -1.36 -11.16 -13.08
C ALA A 97 -1.27 -12.58 -13.66
N ILE A 98 -0.98 -13.58 -12.81
CA ILE A 98 -0.91 -15.00 -13.23
C ILE A 98 -2.30 -15.50 -13.66
N VAL A 99 -3.33 -15.22 -12.86
CA VAL A 99 -4.71 -15.64 -13.14
C VAL A 99 -5.24 -14.97 -14.42
N GLY A 100 -4.98 -13.66 -14.59
CA GLY A 100 -5.39 -12.91 -15.79
C GLY A 100 -4.76 -13.47 -17.06
N ARG A 101 -3.47 -13.83 -17.02
CA ARG A 101 -2.79 -14.46 -18.16
C ARG A 101 -3.41 -15.81 -18.54
N ARG A 102 -3.75 -16.66 -17.55
CA ARG A 102 -4.38 -17.96 -17.81
C ARG A 102 -5.77 -17.83 -18.44
N GLY A 103 -6.57 -16.85 -17.99
CA GLY A 103 -7.89 -16.57 -18.58
C GLY A 103 -7.83 -16.16 -20.06
N GLN A 104 -6.80 -15.39 -20.45
CA GLN A 104 -6.60 -14.98 -21.84
C GLN A 104 -6.13 -16.12 -22.75
N VAL A 105 -5.33 -17.06 -22.23
CA VAL A 105 -4.89 -18.24 -22.98
C VAL A 105 -6.05 -19.22 -23.18
N ALA A 106 -6.94 -19.38 -22.21
CA ALA A 106 -8.09 -20.27 -22.31
C ALA A 106 -9.21 -19.74 -23.25
N ALA A 107 -9.23 -18.43 -23.51
CA ALA A 107 -10.21 -17.79 -24.39
C ALA A 107 -9.76 -17.65 -25.86
N ARG A 108 -8.53 -18.08 -26.19
CA ARG A 108 -8.00 -18.18 -27.55
C ARG A 108 -8.09 -19.62 -28.03
#